data_AF-A0A7C2UCC4-F1
#
_entry.id   AF-A0A7C2UCC4-F1
#
_cell.length_a   1.000
_cell.length_b   1.000
_cell.length_c   1.000
_cell.angle_alpha   90.00
_cell.angle_beta   90.00
_cell.angle_gamma   90.00
#
_symmetry.space_group_name_H-M   'P 1'
#
loop_
_entity.id
_entity.type
_entity.pdbx_description
1 polymer ?
#
loop_
_entity_poly.entity_id
_entity_poly.type
_entity_poly.pdbx_seq_one_letter_code
_entity_poly.pdbx_strand_id
1 'polypeptide(L)' 'MGYTENTEKDSSSHLFFTTPKQEFLRKLKGKNKKYKRYLGSPLRYAGGKSWAVGYIIERLPENIPRLISPFFG' A
#
# COMPACT_ATOMS: atom_id res chain seq x y z
N MET A 1 -34.55 -36.50 -20.58
CA MET A 1 -33.32 -36.52 -21.40
C MET A 1 -33.28 -35.24 -22.21
N GLY A 2 -32.36 -34.34 -21.86
CA GLY A 2 -32.10 -33.07 -22.54
C GLY A 2 -30.84 -32.49 -21.90
N TYR A 3 -29.75 -32.47 -22.65
CA TYR A 3 -28.42 -32.02 -22.22
C TYR A 3 -28.25 -30.51 -22.41
N THR A 4 -27.36 -29.94 -21.57
CA THR A 4 -26.59 -28.66 -21.67
C THR A 4 -27.42 -27.36 -21.57
N GLU A 5 -26.99 -26.33 -20.82
CA GLU A 5 -25.72 -25.60 -20.99
C GLU A 5 -25.05 -25.27 -19.65
N ASN A 6 -23.79 -25.70 -19.50
CA ASN A 6 -22.90 -25.18 -18.48
C ASN A 6 -22.54 -23.75 -18.88
N THR A 7 -23.06 -22.77 -18.14
CA THR A 7 -22.55 -21.41 -18.21
C THR A 7 -21.21 -21.39 -17.49
N GLU A 8 -20.14 -21.59 -18.27
CA GLU A 8 -18.79 -21.28 -17.88
C GLU A 8 -18.74 -19.79 -17.51
N LYS A 9 -18.92 -19.50 -16.20
CA LYS A 9 -18.51 -18.23 -15.62
C LYS A 9 -17.00 -18.22 -15.61
N ASP A 10 -16.46 -17.86 -16.76
CA ASP A 10 -15.07 -17.51 -16.96
C ASP A 10 -14.82 -16.15 -16.28
N SER A 11 -14.92 -16.10 -14.95
CA SER A 11 -14.44 -14.96 -14.17
C SER A 11 -12.96 -15.19 -13.92
N SER A 12 -12.20 -15.07 -15.00
CA SER A 12 -10.75 -14.92 -15.02
C SER A 12 -10.38 -13.85 -13.99
N SER A 13 -9.93 -14.29 -12.82
CA SER A 13 -9.28 -13.45 -11.85
C SER A 13 -7.99 -12.97 -12.50
N HIS A 14 -8.05 -11.80 -13.14
CA HIS A 14 -6.83 -11.10 -13.52
C HIS A 14 -5.97 -11.01 -12.26
N LEU A 15 -4.90 -11.82 -12.23
CA LEU A 15 -3.88 -11.82 -11.20
C LEU A 15 -3.12 -10.51 -11.31
N PHE A 16 -3.73 -9.42 -10.86
CA PHE A 16 -3.09 -8.12 -10.77
C PHE A 16 -1.95 -8.25 -9.78
N PHE A 17 -0.72 -8.30 -10.29
CA PHE A 17 0.47 -8.18 -9.46
C PHE A 17 0.45 -6.81 -8.79
N THR A 18 0.13 -6.77 -7.50
CA THR A 18 0.22 -5.53 -6.72
C THR A 18 1.69 -5.22 -6.50
N THR A 19 2.12 -4.00 -6.83
CA THR A 19 3.50 -3.60 -6.55
C THR A 19 3.74 -3.56 -5.03
N PRO A 20 4.98 -3.75 -4.54
CA PRO A 20 5.27 -3.66 -3.11
C PRO A 20 4.81 -2.33 -2.48
N LYS A 21 4.91 -1.24 -3.24
CA LYS A 21 4.40 0.09 -2.88
C LYS A 21 2.88 0.05 -2.63
N GLN A 22 2.12 -0.52 -3.56
CA GLN A 22 0.66 -0.63 -3.44
C GLN A 22 0.26 -1.54 -2.28
N GLU A 23 0.94 -2.68 -2.10
CA GLU A 23 0.67 -3.59 -1.00
C GLU A 23 0.91 -2.90 0.35
N PHE A 24 2.00 -2.14 0.46
CA PHE A 24 2.33 -1.37 1.66
C PHE A 24 1.29 -0.28 1.97
N LEU A 25 0.89 0.51 0.96
CA LEU A 25 -0.16 1.53 1.13
C LEU A 25 -1.51 0.91 1.51
N ARG A 26 -1.84 -0.27 0.97
CA ARG A 26 -3.03 -1.03 1.35
C ARG A 26 -2.97 -1.45 2.82
N LYS A 27 -1.84 -1.97 3.29
CA LYS A 27 -1.63 -2.33 4.71
C LYS A 27 -1.71 -1.12 5.64
N LEU A 28 -1.28 0.06 5.16
CA LEU A 28 -1.33 1.33 5.90
C LEU A 28 -2.69 2.03 5.89
N LYS A 29 -3.69 1.58 5.12
CA LYS A 29 -5.02 2.22 5.14
C LYS A 29 -5.59 2.26 6.56
N GLY A 30 -6.12 3.42 6.93
CA GLY A 30 -6.82 3.62 8.20
C GLY A 30 -8.33 3.43 8.05
N LYS A 31 -9.03 3.28 9.19
CA LYS A 31 -10.51 3.21 9.22
C LYS A 31 -11.14 4.60 9.06
N ASN A 32 -10.65 5.61 9.78
CA ASN A 32 -11.22 6.97 9.81
C ASN A 32 -10.37 8.02 9.07
N LYS A 33 -9.07 7.75 8.90
CA LYS A 33 -8.13 8.59 8.14
C LYS A 33 -7.58 7.77 6.98
N LYS A 34 -7.11 8.43 5.92
CA LYS A 34 -6.56 7.77 4.72
C LYS A 34 -5.49 6.73 5.07
N TYR A 35 -4.57 7.09 5.97
CA TYR A 35 -3.52 6.19 6.47
C TYR A 35 -3.46 6.18 8.00
N LYS A 36 -3.11 5.03 8.57
CA LYS A 36 -2.82 4.83 9.99
C LYS A 36 -1.35 5.17 10.31
N ARG A 37 -1.01 5.32 11.59
CA ARG A 37 0.38 5.48 12.03
C ARG A 37 1.21 4.29 11.59
N TYR A 38 2.37 4.56 11.01
CA TYR A 38 3.41 3.56 10.80
C TYR A 38 4.21 3.36 12.08
N LEU A 39 4.20 2.14 12.62
CA LEU A 39 4.90 1.76 13.87
C LEU A 39 6.29 1.14 13.62
N GLY A 40 6.94 1.41 12.49
CA GLY A 40 8.24 0.81 12.18
C GLY A 40 9.45 1.45 12.89
N SER A 41 9.26 2.56 13.62
CA SER A 41 10.34 3.16 14.41
C SER A 41 10.23 2.72 15.88
N PRO A 42 11.26 2.10 16.47
CA PRO A 42 11.25 1.71 17.87
C PRO A 42 11.33 2.91 18.82
N LEU A 43 11.86 4.04 18.35
CA LEU A 43 12.06 5.25 19.14
C LEU A 43 10.92 6.24 18.97
N ARG A 44 10.43 6.78 20.10
CA ARG A 44 9.46 7.89 20.10
C ARG A 44 10.21 9.20 20.23
N TYR A 45 9.97 10.09 19.27
CA TYR A 45 10.53 11.43 19.24
C TYR A 45 9.44 12.45 18.90
N ALA A 46 9.59 13.68 19.39
CA ALA A 46 8.71 14.78 19.03
C ALA A 46 8.90 15.10 17.54
N GLY A 47 7.81 15.34 16.80
CA GLY A 47 7.89 15.53 15.34
C GLY A 47 7.94 14.23 14.51
N GLY A 48 7.63 13.09 15.14
CA GLY A 48 7.44 11.79 14.50
C GLY A 48 6.68 11.84 13.18
N LYS A 49 7.35 11.45 12.08
CA LYS A 49 6.73 11.41 10.74
C LYS A 49 5.82 10.20 10.51
N SER A 50 5.58 9.39 11.54
CA SER A 50 4.79 8.14 11.48
C SER A 50 3.38 8.29 10.91
N TRP A 51 2.73 9.44 11.07
CA TRP A 51 1.42 9.72 10.45
C TRP A 51 1.51 10.09 8.97
N ALA A 52 2.62 10.70 8.56
CA ALA A 52 2.84 11.22 7.21
C ALA A 52 3.36 10.14 6.23
N VAL A 53 3.90 9.02 6.74
CA VAL A 53 4.51 7.95 5.92
C VAL A 53 3.67 7.55 4.72
N GLY A 54 2.37 7.26 4.91
CA GLY A 54 1.50 6.85 3.80
C GLY A 54 1.31 7.95 2.75
N TYR A 55 1.20 9.22 3.18
CA TYR A 55 1.03 10.36 2.27
C TYR A 55 2.29 10.66 1.47
N ILE A 56 3.47 10.48 2.08
CA ILE A 56 4.77 10.65 1.43
C ILE A 56 4.95 9.56 0.38
N ILE A 57 4.81 8.29 0.77
CA ILE A 57 5.03 7.15 -0.14
C ILE A 57 4.07 7.18 -1.32
N GLU A 58 2.81 7.55 -1.11
CA GLU A 58 1.84 7.73 -2.19
C GLU A 58 2.38 8.64 -3.31
N ARG A 59 3.04 9.74 -2.94
CA ARG A 59 3.55 10.77 -3.86
C ARG A 59 4.97 10.54 -4.36
N LEU A 60 5.70 9.58 -3.78
CA LEU A 60 7.04 9.26 -4.25
C LEU A 60 6.99 8.63 -5.64
N PRO A 61 7.85 9.05 -6.59
CA PRO A 61 7.99 8.38 -7.88
C PRO A 61 8.49 6.94 -7.71
N GLU A 62 8.22 6.08 -8.69
CA GLU A 62 8.57 4.65 -8.60
C GLU A 62 10.06 4.39 -8.83
N ASN A 63 10.70 5.17 -9.69
CA ASN A 63 12.11 4.99 -10.07
C ASN A 63 13.02 5.97 -9.31
N ILE A 64 13.28 5.69 -8.03
CA ILE A 64 14.21 6.46 -7.19
C ILE A 64 15.46 5.62 -6.92
N PRO A 65 16.62 5.94 -7.51
CA PRO A 65 17.85 5.18 -7.25
C PRO A 65 18.43 5.45 -5.85
N ARG A 66 18.15 6.62 -5.27
CA ARG A 66 18.61 7.00 -3.93
C ARG A 66 17.62 7.96 -3.27
N LEU A 67 17.21 7.63 -2.04
CA LEU A 67 16.41 8.51 -1.19
C LEU A 67 17.26 8.96 0.01
N ILE A 68 17.36 10.27 0.21
CA ILE A 68 18.10 10.86 1.34
C ILE A 68 17.15 11.77 2.11
N SER A 69 17.05 11.57 3.43
CA SER A 69 16.36 12.49 4.34
C SER A 69 17.41 13.23 5.17
N PRO A 70 17.68 14.53 4.91
CA PRO A 70 18.68 15.29 5.69
C PRO A 70 18.25 15.52 7.15
N PHE A 71 16.95 15.36 7.44
CA PHE A 71 16.38 15.46 8.77
C PHE A 71 15.80 14.09 9.16
N PHE A 72 16.65 13.22 9.71
CA PHE A 72 16.23 11.93 10.25
C PHE A 72 16.05 12.04 11.76
N GLY A 73 14.87 11.63 12.22
CA GLY A 73 14.37 11.87 13.57
C GLY A 73 13.30 12.94 13.62
#